data_AF-A0A2G6LRG1-F1
#
_entry.id   AF-A0A2G6LRG1-F1
#
_cell.length_a   1.000
_cell.length_b   1.000
_cell.length_c   1.000
_cell.angle_alpha   90.00
_cell.angle_beta   90.00
_cell.angle_gamma   90.00
#
_symmetry.space_group_name_H-M   'P 1'
#
loop_
_entity.id
_entity.type
_entity.pdbx_description
1 polymer ?
#
loop_
_entity_poly.entity_id
_entity_poly.type
_entity_poly.pdbx_seq_one_letter_code
_entity_poly.pdbx_strand_id
1 'polypeptide(L)'
;MKKIAYLLLISLSFVACNPNKDKQPKTDEHSAEYALNYEGVYKGTYPCADCSGIQVSLTLNTDKTFRYETVYLGKKDGRFVHKGNYTIKENILTIQENDQPIHFAVGESALTLLGNDLKPNTGELASFYLLKKQKKFDYQGQYETYNDKKGEYFQRLSIQPKEKNYEVVFSASKVKDKENCHFSGIGNIKNDTLWVNIAHEDNKEILMYIAPSHDNLGVEVFTKNFEERAKMMFYCSGGSSLAGQYIKNEVTANSIGRFTNQNTIAEVLQTLPNAQIEKKIGHGEFKEDVYDDYQIFGTNSQPLFTVTPKDTADVHQKINRVLIHTPFFRTDKGINSKSTYGDIKNAYTITKIEPTREHIVLIVNEMNANFSIAKTKLQEGWWNEETKSVNEDKIPVDAQVDSFILWWKEAKK
;
A
#
# COMPACT_ATOMS: atom_id res chain seq x y z
N MET A 1 13.32 26.22 -81.43
CA MET A 1 12.06 26.03 -82.19
C MET A 1 11.90 24.56 -82.55
N LYS A 2 10.68 24.01 -82.40
CA LYS A 2 10.23 22.61 -82.67
C LYS A 2 10.72 21.57 -81.63
N LYS A 3 9.92 21.21 -80.62
CA LYS A 3 8.80 20.23 -80.62
C LYS A 3 9.19 18.89 -81.25
N ILE A 4 9.05 17.80 -80.51
CA ILE A 4 8.04 16.74 -80.74
C ILE A 4 8.31 15.58 -79.76
N ALA A 5 7.26 15.21 -79.03
CA ALA A 5 7.16 13.99 -78.26
C ALA A 5 6.86 12.80 -79.20
N TYR A 6 7.36 11.61 -78.89
CA TYR A 6 6.74 10.36 -79.34
C TYR A 6 6.75 9.32 -78.22
N LEU A 7 5.55 8.77 -78.02
CA LEU A 7 5.17 7.68 -77.15
C LEU A 7 5.52 6.31 -77.78
N LEU A 8 5.59 5.30 -76.89
CA LEU A 8 5.29 3.86 -77.11
C LEU A 8 6.35 3.02 -77.85
N LEU A 9 6.59 1.73 -77.60
CA LEU A 9 5.83 0.66 -76.94
C LEU A 9 6.81 -0.53 -76.66
N ILE A 10 6.80 -1.05 -75.42
CA ILE A 10 6.95 -2.46 -74.95
C ILE A 10 7.91 -3.44 -75.66
N SER A 11 8.82 -4.04 -74.88
CA SER A 11 9.05 -5.51 -74.84
C SER A 11 9.85 -5.93 -73.59
N LEU A 12 9.27 -6.82 -72.78
CA LEU A 12 9.89 -7.54 -71.65
C LEU A 12 10.96 -8.54 -72.12
N SER A 13 12.02 -8.71 -71.33
CA SER A 13 12.59 -10.03 -71.05
C SER A 13 13.57 -10.03 -69.85
N PHE A 14 13.39 -11.06 -69.02
CA PHE A 14 14.09 -11.42 -67.77
C PHE A 14 15.58 -11.70 -67.95
N VAL A 15 16.41 -11.37 -66.93
CA VAL A 15 17.61 -12.15 -66.54
C VAL A 15 17.88 -12.01 -65.03
N ALA A 16 18.37 -13.10 -64.44
CA ALA A 16 18.50 -13.47 -63.04
C ALA A 16 19.70 -12.88 -62.26
N CYS A 17 19.70 -13.15 -60.94
CA CYS A 17 20.66 -12.80 -59.89
C CYS A 17 22.14 -13.11 -60.17
N ASN A 18 23.07 -12.27 -59.69
CA ASN A 18 23.78 -12.43 -58.40
C ASN A 18 24.76 -11.24 -58.18
N PRO A 19 24.97 -10.77 -56.93
CA PRO A 19 26.32 -10.35 -56.58
C PRO A 19 26.81 -10.81 -55.22
N ASN A 20 28.14 -10.82 -55.17
CA ASN A 20 29.03 -11.27 -54.10
C ASN A 20 28.85 -10.51 -52.78
N LYS A 21 29.24 -11.23 -51.73
CA LYS A 21 29.41 -10.77 -50.35
C LYS A 21 30.55 -9.77 -50.26
N ASP A 22 30.26 -8.58 -49.75
CA ASP A 22 31.21 -7.78 -48.95
C ASP A 22 30.62 -7.58 -47.56
N LYS A 23 31.40 -7.97 -46.54
CA LYS A 23 31.06 -7.83 -45.12
C LYS A 23 31.40 -6.41 -44.67
N GLN A 24 30.38 -5.60 -44.38
CA GLN A 24 30.51 -4.52 -43.40
C GLN A 24 30.06 -5.02 -42.02
N PRO A 25 30.70 -4.58 -40.92
CA PRO A 25 30.33 -4.98 -39.58
C PRO A 25 28.96 -4.40 -39.26
N LYS A 26 27.99 -5.28 -39.08
CA LYS A 26 26.66 -4.94 -38.58
C LYS A 26 26.84 -4.61 -37.10
N THR A 27 26.72 -3.34 -36.76
CA THR A 27 26.56 -2.89 -35.37
C THR A 27 25.26 -3.53 -34.88
N ASP A 28 25.35 -4.56 -34.04
CA ASP A 28 24.20 -5.08 -33.29
C ASP A 28 23.82 -4.03 -32.24
N GLU A 29 23.03 -3.05 -32.66
CA GLU A 29 22.28 -2.15 -31.78
C GLU A 29 21.12 -2.91 -31.15
N HIS A 30 21.44 -3.88 -30.30
CA HIS A 30 20.51 -4.46 -29.34
C HIS A 30 21.20 -4.59 -27.97
N SER A 31 21.81 -3.51 -27.49
CA SER A 31 21.98 -3.38 -26.05
C SER A 31 20.62 -2.96 -25.48
N ALA A 32 20.01 -3.83 -24.69
CA ALA A 32 18.86 -3.52 -23.85
C ALA A 32 19.17 -2.48 -22.75
N GLU A 33 20.21 -1.66 -22.93
CA GLU A 33 20.71 -0.68 -21.97
C GLU A 33 19.84 0.58 -21.85
N TYR A 34 18.83 0.75 -22.73
CA TYR A 34 17.96 1.94 -22.73
C TYR A 34 16.47 1.68 -22.46
N ALA A 35 16.05 0.46 -22.05
CA ALA A 35 14.62 0.11 -22.03
C ALA A 35 13.94 0.08 -20.64
N LEU A 36 14.67 0.11 -19.53
CA LEU A 36 14.08 0.02 -18.17
C LEU A 36 14.38 1.29 -17.37
N ASN A 37 13.32 2.01 -16.96
CA ASN A 37 13.43 3.06 -15.95
C ASN A 37 13.64 2.41 -14.57
N TYR A 38 14.90 2.14 -14.22
CA TYR A 38 15.30 1.54 -12.94
C TYR A 38 15.46 2.56 -11.80
N GLU A 39 15.37 3.86 -12.06
CA GLU A 39 15.56 4.88 -11.04
C GLU A 39 14.33 4.98 -10.14
N GLY A 40 14.53 5.16 -8.83
CA GLY A 40 13.45 5.26 -7.85
C GLY A 40 13.74 4.52 -6.56
N VAL A 41 12.71 4.39 -5.73
CA VAL A 41 12.77 3.74 -4.43
C VAL A 41 12.19 2.33 -4.55
N TYR A 42 12.92 1.33 -4.06
CA TYR A 42 12.51 -0.07 -4.03
C TYR A 42 12.43 -0.54 -2.59
N LYS A 43 11.33 -1.20 -2.22
CA LYS A 43 11.08 -1.64 -0.84
C LYS A 43 10.72 -3.12 -0.81
N GLY A 44 11.19 -3.82 0.22
CA GLY A 44 10.86 -5.21 0.50
C GLY A 44 11.22 -5.57 1.94
N THR A 45 10.88 -6.78 2.36
CA THR A 45 11.20 -7.25 3.72
C THR A 45 11.77 -8.65 3.62
N TYR A 46 13.06 -8.77 3.88
CA TYR A 46 13.77 -10.05 3.83
C TYR A 46 13.49 -10.89 5.07
N PRO A 47 13.52 -12.24 4.94
CA PRO A 47 13.49 -13.12 6.09
C PRO A 47 14.69 -12.87 7.00
N CYS A 48 14.50 -13.08 8.29
CA CYS A 48 15.53 -12.88 9.31
C CYS A 48 15.61 -14.12 10.20
N ALA A 49 16.82 -14.56 10.51
CA ALA A 49 17.03 -15.77 11.30
C ALA A 49 16.69 -15.59 12.79
N ASP A 50 16.90 -14.39 13.33
CA ASP A 50 16.84 -14.08 14.76
C ASP A 50 15.99 -12.83 15.07
N CYS A 51 15.16 -12.42 14.11
CA CYS A 51 14.29 -11.24 14.21
C CYS A 51 13.03 -11.41 13.34
N SER A 52 12.06 -10.51 13.45
CA SER A 52 10.78 -10.64 12.72
C SER A 52 10.89 -10.38 11.22
N GLY A 53 12.01 -9.84 10.76
CA GLY A 53 12.27 -9.51 9.36
C GLY A 53 13.24 -8.34 9.23
N ILE A 54 13.81 -8.15 8.03
CA ILE A 54 14.68 -7.02 7.71
C ILE A 54 13.98 -6.17 6.67
N GLN A 55 13.52 -4.97 7.05
CA GLN A 55 12.99 -4.02 6.07
C GLN A 55 14.16 -3.49 5.24
N VAL A 56 14.02 -3.54 3.92
CA VAL A 56 15.06 -3.12 2.98
C VAL A 56 14.52 -2.08 2.03
N SER A 57 15.21 -0.94 1.96
CA SER A 57 14.92 0.16 1.04
C SER A 57 16.16 0.50 0.22
N LEU A 58 16.05 0.39 -1.11
CA LEU A 58 17.09 0.76 -2.06
C LEU A 58 16.59 1.93 -2.93
N THR A 59 17.23 3.08 -2.79
CA THR A 59 17.00 4.24 -3.66
C THR A 59 18.10 4.32 -4.72
N LEU A 60 17.70 4.38 -5.98
CA LEU A 60 18.58 4.58 -7.14
C LEU A 60 18.33 5.96 -7.73
N ASN A 61 19.34 6.83 -7.68
CA ASN A 61 19.26 8.20 -8.18
C ASN A 61 19.70 8.29 -9.65
N THR A 62 19.30 9.37 -10.31
CA THR A 62 19.66 9.69 -11.71
C THR A 62 21.15 9.97 -11.90
N ASP A 63 21.85 10.42 -10.86
CA ASP A 63 23.28 10.72 -10.85
C ASP A 63 24.17 9.49 -10.59
N LYS A 64 23.59 8.27 -10.70
CA LYS A 64 24.26 6.98 -10.42
C LYS A 64 24.67 6.75 -8.98
N THR A 65 24.17 7.57 -8.05
CA THR A 65 24.31 7.29 -6.61
C THR A 65 23.15 6.42 -6.10
N PHE A 66 23.40 5.66 -5.03
CA PHE A 66 22.37 4.90 -4.33
C PHE A 66 22.34 5.21 -2.83
N ARG A 67 21.21 4.91 -2.20
CA ARG A 67 21.07 4.75 -0.76
C ARG A 67 20.45 3.38 -0.49
N TYR A 68 21.18 2.53 0.21
CA TYR A 68 20.71 1.22 0.67
C TYR A 68 20.50 1.29 2.17
N GLU A 69 19.33 0.90 2.63
CA GLU A 69 18.93 1.01 4.03
C GLU A 69 18.27 -0.28 4.50
N THR A 70 18.72 -0.77 5.66
CA THR A 70 18.19 -1.96 6.31
C THR A 70 17.73 -1.63 7.72
N VAL A 71 16.58 -2.18 8.12
CA VAL A 71 16.05 -2.07 9.49
C VAL A 71 15.68 -3.47 9.99
N TYR A 72 16.43 -3.95 10.98
CA TYR A 72 16.20 -5.22 11.66
C TYR A 72 15.07 -5.07 12.68
N LEU A 73 13.91 -5.64 12.37
CA LEU A 73 12.71 -5.48 13.18
C LEU A 73 12.89 -6.12 14.57
N GLY A 74 12.55 -5.36 15.62
CA GLY A 74 12.67 -5.81 17.01
C GLY A 74 14.08 -5.73 17.61
N LYS A 75 15.08 -5.21 16.87
CA LYS A 75 16.44 -4.97 17.38
C LYS A 75 16.66 -3.49 17.70
N LYS A 76 17.21 -3.20 18.88
CA LYS A 76 17.70 -1.85 19.21
C LYS A 76 18.91 -1.53 18.33
N ASP A 77 18.96 -0.31 17.81
CA ASP A 77 20.03 0.17 16.91
C ASP A 77 20.20 -0.67 15.62
N GLY A 78 19.15 -1.39 15.22
CA GLY A 78 19.15 -2.26 14.04
C GLY A 78 18.98 -1.55 12.70
N ARG A 79 19.33 -0.26 12.59
CA ARG A 79 19.17 0.53 11.36
C ARG A 79 20.54 0.82 10.75
N PHE A 80 20.74 0.37 9.52
CA PHE A 80 21.99 0.58 8.78
C PHE A 80 21.73 1.28 7.46
N VAL A 81 22.68 2.12 7.06
CA VAL A 81 22.57 2.96 5.88
C VAL A 81 23.90 2.97 5.15
N HIS A 82 23.87 2.55 3.89
CA HIS A 82 25.00 2.58 2.97
C HIS A 82 24.67 3.50 1.79
N LYS A 83 25.68 4.25 1.33
CA LYS A 83 25.58 5.14 0.18
C LYS A 83 26.81 4.98 -0.68
N GLY A 84 26.65 5.12 -1.98
CA GLY A 84 27.76 5.02 -2.93
C GLY A 84 27.27 5.20 -4.35
N ASN A 85 28.06 4.71 -5.30
CA ASN A 85 27.66 4.63 -6.70
C ASN A 85 27.20 3.22 -7.04
N TYR A 86 26.27 3.10 -7.98
CA TYR A 86 25.82 1.81 -8.51
C TYR A 86 26.21 1.66 -9.98
N THR A 87 26.37 0.41 -10.41
CA THR A 87 26.57 0.05 -11.81
C THR A 87 25.48 -0.90 -12.26
N ILE A 88 25.16 -0.90 -13.56
CA ILE A 88 24.25 -1.86 -14.17
C ILE A 88 24.96 -2.44 -15.39
N LYS A 89 25.05 -3.78 -15.46
CA LYS A 89 25.57 -4.51 -16.62
C LYS A 89 24.68 -5.72 -16.86
N GLU A 90 24.19 -5.90 -18.09
CA GLU A 90 23.37 -7.07 -18.48
C GLU A 90 22.18 -7.32 -17.52
N ASN A 91 21.45 -6.24 -17.15
CA ASN A 91 20.36 -6.23 -16.16
C ASN A 91 20.75 -6.62 -14.72
N ILE A 92 22.03 -6.68 -14.39
CA ILE A 92 22.51 -6.85 -13.02
C ILE A 92 22.93 -5.49 -12.46
N LEU A 93 22.17 -5.02 -11.48
CA LEU A 93 22.50 -3.88 -10.64
C LEU A 93 23.50 -4.32 -9.57
N THR A 94 24.59 -3.58 -9.42
CA THR A 94 25.61 -3.82 -8.39
C THR A 94 25.79 -2.59 -7.51
N ILE A 95 25.74 -2.79 -6.20
CA ILE A 95 26.07 -1.79 -5.17
C ILE A 95 27.17 -2.34 -4.25
N GLN A 96 27.81 -1.48 -3.47
CA GLN A 96 28.83 -1.88 -2.49
C GLN A 96 28.33 -1.64 -1.07
N GLU A 97 28.38 -2.66 -0.22
CA GLU A 97 28.12 -2.59 1.21
C GLU A 97 29.37 -3.07 1.95
N ASN A 98 30.06 -2.19 2.67
CA ASN A 98 31.30 -2.52 3.41
C ASN A 98 32.33 -3.27 2.54
N ASP A 99 32.58 -2.75 1.33
CA ASP A 99 33.47 -3.32 0.31
C ASP A 99 33.07 -4.72 -0.20
N GLN A 100 31.83 -5.16 0.08
CA GLN A 100 31.24 -6.35 -0.50
C GLN A 100 30.20 -5.98 -1.56
N PRO A 101 30.28 -6.58 -2.76
CA PRO A 101 29.28 -6.35 -3.79
C PRO A 101 27.95 -7.02 -3.42
N ILE A 102 26.85 -6.29 -3.60
CA ILE A 102 25.50 -6.83 -3.58
C ILE A 102 24.92 -6.71 -4.99
N HIS A 103 24.36 -7.80 -5.47
CA HIS A 103 23.83 -7.90 -6.83
C HIS A 103 22.31 -8.06 -6.83
N PHE A 104 21.66 -7.37 -7.77
CA PHE A 104 20.22 -7.48 -8.00
C PHE A 104 19.95 -7.71 -9.49
N ALA A 105 19.06 -8.64 -9.82
CA ALA A 105 18.47 -8.67 -11.14
C ALA A 105 17.43 -7.56 -11.27
N VAL A 106 17.58 -6.74 -12.31
CA VAL A 106 16.65 -5.65 -12.64
C VAL A 106 15.50 -6.22 -13.46
N GLY A 107 14.29 -6.13 -12.91
CA GLY A 107 13.05 -6.48 -13.59
C GLY A 107 12.15 -5.26 -13.79
N GLU A 108 10.98 -5.50 -14.39
CA GLU A 108 9.95 -4.46 -14.49
C GLU A 108 9.42 -4.10 -13.10
N SER A 109 9.63 -2.84 -12.69
CA SER A 109 9.19 -2.33 -11.39
C SER A 109 9.64 -3.15 -10.17
N ALA A 110 10.74 -3.91 -10.27
CA ALA A 110 11.26 -4.71 -9.18
C ALA A 110 12.77 -4.98 -9.29
N LEU A 111 13.39 -5.30 -8.16
CA LEU A 111 14.77 -5.76 -8.03
C LEU A 111 14.77 -7.07 -7.25
N THR A 112 15.38 -8.12 -7.77
CA THR A 112 15.51 -9.41 -7.08
C THR A 112 16.93 -9.56 -6.57
N LEU A 113 17.13 -9.72 -5.26
CA LEU A 113 18.44 -10.00 -4.68
C LEU A 113 19.00 -11.32 -5.24
N LEU A 114 20.25 -11.28 -5.71
CA LEU A 114 20.96 -12.43 -6.27
C LEU A 114 21.91 -13.04 -5.24
N GLY A 115 22.11 -14.35 -5.35
CA GLY A 115 23.17 -15.06 -4.63
C GLY A 115 24.56 -14.77 -5.20
N ASN A 116 25.58 -15.34 -4.55
CA ASN A 116 26.98 -15.22 -4.97
C ASN A 116 27.25 -15.80 -6.37
N ASP A 117 26.38 -16.69 -6.85
CA ASP A 117 26.42 -17.27 -8.20
C ASP A 117 25.68 -16.43 -9.25
N LEU A 118 25.24 -15.21 -8.87
CA LEU A 118 24.45 -14.28 -9.67
C LEU A 118 23.08 -14.84 -10.11
N LYS A 119 22.54 -15.82 -9.38
CA LYS A 119 21.20 -16.37 -9.63
C LYS A 119 20.20 -15.95 -8.55
N PRO A 120 18.90 -15.86 -8.89
CA PRO A 120 17.87 -15.66 -7.89
C PRO A 120 17.83 -16.79 -6.87
N ASN A 121 17.48 -16.45 -5.64
CA ASN A 121 17.17 -17.45 -4.62
C ASN A 121 15.98 -18.33 -5.06
N THR A 122 16.00 -19.61 -4.68
CA THR A 122 14.93 -20.58 -4.99
C THR A 122 14.25 -21.08 -3.71
N GLY A 123 13.12 -21.77 -3.85
CA GLY A 123 12.33 -22.29 -2.72
C GLY A 123 11.27 -21.32 -2.19
N GLU A 124 10.66 -21.66 -1.05
CA GLU A 124 9.48 -20.95 -0.51
C GLU A 124 9.77 -19.49 -0.12
N LEU A 125 11.02 -19.17 0.25
CA LEU A 125 11.44 -17.83 0.64
C LEU A 125 11.86 -16.94 -0.53
N ALA A 126 11.96 -17.48 -1.76
CA ALA A 126 12.47 -16.77 -2.92
C ALA A 126 11.74 -15.43 -3.16
N SER A 127 10.42 -15.42 -3.00
CA SER A 127 9.59 -14.23 -3.20
C SER A 127 9.89 -13.11 -2.20
N PHE A 128 10.41 -13.40 -1.00
CA PHE A 128 10.70 -12.39 0.01
C PHE A 128 11.96 -11.57 -0.33
N TYR A 129 12.83 -12.08 -1.21
CA TYR A 129 14.04 -11.39 -1.68
C TYR A 129 13.78 -10.43 -2.86
N LEU A 130 12.51 -10.10 -3.11
CA LEU A 130 12.06 -9.15 -4.11
C LEU A 130 11.83 -7.76 -3.46
N LEU A 131 12.49 -6.73 -4.00
CA LEU A 131 12.20 -5.34 -3.72
C LEU A 131 11.29 -4.77 -4.81
N LYS A 132 10.15 -4.20 -4.43
CA LYS A 132 9.17 -3.64 -5.37
C LYS A 132 9.37 -2.14 -5.49
N LYS A 133 9.32 -1.64 -6.72
CA LYS A 133 9.41 -0.21 -7.00
C LYS A 133 8.20 0.50 -6.40
N GLN A 134 8.46 1.46 -5.54
CA GLN A 134 7.47 2.36 -4.98
C GLN A 134 6.85 3.18 -6.11
N LYS A 135 5.54 3.04 -6.28
CA LYS A 135 4.76 3.94 -7.15
C LYS A 135 4.57 5.30 -6.46
N LYS A 136 4.20 6.31 -7.24
CA LYS A 136 3.81 7.64 -6.73
C LYS A 136 2.85 7.47 -5.55
N PHE A 137 3.17 8.12 -4.44
CA PHE A 137 2.35 8.08 -3.23
C PHE A 137 1.37 9.25 -3.23
N ASP A 138 0.10 8.95 -2.95
CA ASP A 138 -0.92 9.98 -2.75
C ASP A 138 -0.95 10.39 -1.27
N TYR A 139 -0.48 11.61 -1.02
CA TYR A 139 -0.38 12.21 0.31
C TYR A 139 -1.70 12.76 0.84
N GLN A 140 -2.71 12.99 0.01
CA GLN A 140 -3.95 13.57 0.49
C GLN A 140 -4.69 12.59 1.41
N GLY A 141 -5.16 13.07 2.56
CA GLY A 141 -6.07 12.32 3.42
C GLY A 141 -5.81 12.48 4.90
N GLN A 142 -6.49 11.64 5.68
CA GLN A 142 -6.33 11.53 7.12
C GLN A 142 -5.50 10.30 7.46
N TYR A 143 -4.62 10.45 8.43
CA TYR A 143 -3.74 9.41 8.92
C TYR A 143 -3.77 9.38 10.45
N GLU A 144 -3.47 8.21 11.02
CA GLU A 144 -3.43 8.04 12.46
C GLU A 144 -2.29 7.10 12.88
N THR A 145 -1.68 7.36 14.04
CA THR A 145 -0.76 6.40 14.66
C THR A 145 -1.51 5.11 15.00
N TYR A 146 -0.97 3.95 14.62
CA TYR A 146 -1.65 2.67 14.86
C TYR A 146 -1.93 2.43 16.35
N ASN A 147 -3.20 2.26 16.68
CA ASN A 147 -3.67 1.82 17.99
C ASN A 147 -5.02 1.09 17.83
N ASP A 148 -5.15 -0.10 18.40
CA ASP A 148 -6.38 -0.93 18.33
C ASP A 148 -7.10 -1.08 19.68
N LYS A 149 -6.62 -0.37 20.70
CA LYS A 149 -7.21 -0.34 22.04
C LYS A 149 -8.09 0.90 22.21
N LYS A 150 -9.30 0.66 22.73
CA LYS A 150 -10.29 1.71 22.96
C LYS A 150 -9.80 2.68 24.05
N GLY A 151 -9.85 3.98 23.76
CA GLY A 151 -9.54 5.05 24.71
C GLY A 151 -8.05 5.33 24.92
N GLU A 152 -7.17 4.68 24.16
CA GLU A 152 -5.75 5.01 24.20
C GLU A 152 -5.41 6.28 23.40
N TYR A 153 -4.26 6.87 23.72
CA TYR A 153 -3.74 8.03 23.03
C TYR A 153 -3.41 7.70 21.58
N PHE A 154 -3.79 8.59 20.67
CA PHE A 154 -3.40 8.52 19.26
C PHE A 154 -3.15 9.94 18.72
N GLN A 155 -2.28 10.04 17.71
CA GLN A 155 -2.05 11.27 16.96
C GLN A 155 -2.65 11.13 15.58
N ARG A 156 -3.24 12.21 15.08
CA ARG A 156 -3.74 12.32 13.72
C ARG A 156 -2.88 13.27 12.92
N LEU A 157 -2.80 12.97 11.64
CA LEU A 157 -2.14 13.78 10.63
C LEU A 157 -3.13 13.97 9.48
N SER A 158 -3.50 15.21 9.21
CA SER A 158 -4.26 15.62 8.03
C SER A 158 -3.31 16.23 7.03
N ILE A 159 -3.34 15.75 5.79
CA ILE A 159 -2.60 16.33 4.68
C ILE A 159 -3.60 16.66 3.57
N GLN A 160 -3.73 17.93 3.22
CA GLN A 160 -4.68 18.40 2.22
C GLN A 160 -3.99 19.27 1.16
N PRO A 161 -4.36 19.15 -0.13
CA PRO A 161 -3.85 20.06 -1.16
C PRO A 161 -4.16 21.51 -0.83
N LYS A 162 -3.17 22.39 -0.97
CA LYS A 162 -3.30 23.85 -0.85
C LYS A 162 -2.49 24.50 -1.96
N GLU A 163 -3.17 24.88 -3.03
CA GLU A 163 -2.56 25.37 -4.29
C GLU A 163 -1.56 24.35 -4.87
N LYS A 164 -0.27 24.70 -4.96
CA LYS A 164 0.82 23.82 -5.42
C LYS A 164 1.45 23.00 -4.27
N ASN A 165 1.01 23.23 -3.05
CA ASN A 165 1.59 22.73 -1.81
C ASN A 165 0.57 21.87 -1.05
N TYR A 166 0.92 21.48 0.17
CA TYR A 166 0.03 20.77 1.07
C TYR A 166 -0.08 21.50 2.41
N GLU A 167 -1.29 21.63 2.92
CA GLU A 167 -1.52 21.94 4.32
C GLU A 167 -1.35 20.66 5.13
N VAL A 168 -0.55 20.74 6.19
CA VAL A 168 -0.22 19.64 7.08
C VAL A 168 -0.67 20.02 8.49
N VAL A 169 -1.57 19.24 9.08
CA VAL A 169 -2.10 19.49 10.42
C VAL A 169 -1.94 18.23 11.25
N PHE A 170 -1.24 18.34 12.38
CA PHE A 170 -1.20 17.31 13.41
C PHE A 170 -2.13 17.70 14.54
N SER A 171 -2.83 16.70 15.06
CA SER A 171 -3.62 16.81 16.29
C SER A 171 -3.49 15.51 17.08
N ALA A 172 -4.02 15.46 18.30
CA ALA A 172 -4.05 14.24 19.08
C ALA A 172 -5.39 14.05 19.80
N SER A 173 -5.66 12.80 20.23
CA SER A 173 -6.77 12.55 21.13
C SER A 173 -6.60 13.30 22.45
N LYS A 174 -7.71 13.77 23.01
CA LYS A 174 -7.71 14.51 24.27
C LYS A 174 -7.37 13.56 25.41
N VAL A 175 -6.49 14.00 26.31
CA VAL A 175 -6.22 13.32 27.59
C VAL A 175 -6.66 14.27 28.70
N LYS A 176 -7.66 13.87 29.50
CA LYS A 176 -8.29 14.75 30.52
C LYS A 176 -8.72 16.10 29.92
N ASP A 177 -9.39 16.05 28.76
CA ASP A 177 -9.89 17.19 27.98
C ASP A 177 -8.84 18.15 27.41
N LYS A 178 -7.54 17.86 27.56
CA LYS A 178 -6.45 18.64 26.97
C LYS A 178 -5.96 18.04 25.67
N GLU A 179 -5.81 18.88 24.65
CA GLU A 179 -5.13 18.53 23.40
C GLU A 179 -3.62 18.48 23.67
N ASN A 180 -3.03 17.30 23.51
CA ASN A 180 -1.64 17.07 23.89
C ASN A 180 -0.65 17.35 22.76
N CYS A 181 -1.07 17.30 21.49
CA CYS A 181 -0.22 17.67 20.37
C CYS A 181 -0.98 18.48 19.33
N HIS A 182 -0.39 19.57 18.85
CA HIS A 182 -0.93 20.37 17.77
C HIS A 182 0.17 21.01 16.93
N PHE A 183 0.08 20.88 15.61
CA PHE A 183 0.93 21.59 14.65
C PHE A 183 0.15 21.88 13.37
N SER A 184 0.37 23.02 12.75
CA SER A 184 -0.09 23.33 11.40
C SER A 184 1.02 23.99 10.60
N GLY A 185 1.19 23.58 9.34
CA GLY A 185 2.20 24.14 8.46
C GLY A 185 1.96 23.81 6.99
N ILE A 186 2.75 24.41 6.13
CA ILE A 186 2.72 24.18 4.68
C ILE A 186 3.92 23.33 4.26
N GLY A 187 3.64 22.26 3.52
CA GLY A 187 4.62 21.35 3.00
C GLY A 187 4.75 21.39 1.47
N ASN A 188 5.96 21.14 0.97
CA ASN A 188 6.25 21.01 -0.45
C ASN A 188 6.80 19.62 -0.77
N ILE A 189 6.37 19.01 -1.87
CA ILE A 189 6.90 17.70 -2.29
C ILE A 189 8.20 17.90 -3.07
N LYS A 190 9.24 17.17 -2.67
CA LYS A 190 10.51 17.04 -3.40
C LYS A 190 11.02 15.61 -3.24
N ASN A 191 11.26 14.93 -4.37
CA ASN A 191 11.73 13.55 -4.44
C ASN A 191 10.85 12.58 -3.61
N ASP A 192 9.53 12.59 -3.85
CA ASP A 192 8.55 11.76 -3.13
C ASP A 192 8.62 11.86 -1.60
N THR A 193 9.05 13.00 -1.09
CA THR A 193 9.03 13.37 0.32
C THR A 193 8.35 14.72 0.45
N LEU A 194 7.49 14.88 1.45
CA LEU A 194 6.87 16.16 1.79
C LEU A 194 7.71 16.84 2.88
N TRP A 195 8.13 18.08 2.61
CA TRP A 195 9.06 18.86 3.41
C TRP A 195 8.30 20.00 4.06
N VAL A 196 8.31 20.05 5.40
CA VAL A 196 7.54 21.03 6.19
C VAL A 196 8.51 21.75 7.12
N ASN A 197 8.54 23.09 7.07
CA ASN A 197 9.32 23.87 8.03
C ASN A 197 8.57 23.91 9.38
N ILE A 198 9.27 23.55 10.44
CA ILE A 198 8.76 23.49 11.82
C ILE A 198 9.51 24.44 12.77
N ALA A 199 10.33 25.34 12.24
CA ALA A 199 11.02 26.35 13.03
C ALA A 199 10.02 27.32 13.67
N HIS A 200 10.27 27.69 14.92
CA HIS A 200 9.44 28.61 15.70
C HIS A 200 10.00 30.06 15.69
N GLU A 201 11.22 30.27 15.17
CA GLU A 201 11.90 31.58 15.12
C GLU A 201 12.64 31.77 13.79
N ASP A 202 12.82 33.03 13.37
CA ASP A 202 13.09 33.45 11.98
C ASP A 202 14.47 33.10 11.41
N ASN A 203 15.43 32.60 12.19
CA ASN A 203 16.83 32.54 11.75
C ASN A 203 17.38 31.16 11.38
N LYS A 204 16.63 30.05 11.56
CA LYS A 204 17.08 28.73 11.10
C LYS A 204 15.91 27.83 10.69
N GLU A 205 15.89 27.47 9.41
CA GLU A 205 14.97 26.45 8.88
C GLU A 205 15.21 25.12 9.60
N ILE A 206 14.13 24.50 10.09
CA ILE A 206 14.15 23.16 10.67
C ILE A 206 13.10 22.34 9.93
N LEU A 207 13.54 21.27 9.27
CA LEU A 207 12.69 20.52 8.36
C LEU A 207 12.18 19.23 9.01
N MET A 208 10.86 19.12 9.05
CA MET A 208 10.14 17.86 9.19
C MET A 208 9.96 17.23 7.81
N TYR A 209 10.23 15.92 7.74
CA TYR A 209 10.08 15.10 6.55
C TYR A 209 8.92 14.14 6.75
N ILE A 210 8.06 14.04 5.73
CA ILE A 210 6.95 13.09 5.68
C ILE A 210 7.12 12.27 4.40
N ALA A 211 7.54 11.01 4.54
CA ALA A 211 7.80 10.10 3.41
C ALA A 211 6.86 8.89 3.48
N PRO A 212 6.59 8.19 2.36
CA PRO A 212 5.79 6.97 2.41
C PRO A 212 6.43 5.94 3.33
N SER A 213 5.64 5.33 4.21
CA SER A 213 6.10 4.29 5.14
C SER A 213 6.64 3.07 4.38
N HIS A 214 7.43 2.22 5.06
CA HIS A 214 7.99 1.01 4.43
C HIS A 214 6.93 0.08 3.83
N ASP A 215 5.81 -0.06 4.54
CA ASP A 215 4.64 -0.82 4.09
C ASP A 215 3.78 -0.09 3.04
N ASN A 216 4.11 1.16 2.74
CA ASN A 216 3.34 2.04 1.86
C ASN A 216 1.85 2.17 2.24
N LEU A 217 1.41 1.82 3.45
CA LEU A 217 0.02 2.00 3.91
C LEU A 217 -0.24 3.42 4.45
N GLY A 218 0.83 4.18 4.67
CA GLY A 218 0.78 5.54 5.18
C GLY A 218 2.10 6.26 5.01
N VAL A 219 2.48 7.03 6.02
CA VAL A 219 3.68 7.85 6.02
C VAL A 219 4.49 7.67 7.29
N GLU A 220 5.79 7.92 7.19
CA GLU A 220 6.70 8.09 8.31
C GLU A 220 7.10 9.56 8.42
N VAL A 221 6.97 10.09 9.63
CA VAL A 221 7.30 11.47 10.00
C VAL A 221 8.60 11.46 10.79
N PHE A 222 9.61 12.21 10.33
CA PHE A 222 10.93 12.23 10.97
C PHE A 222 11.69 13.54 10.71
N THR A 223 12.80 13.73 11.42
CA THR A 223 13.85 14.73 11.14
C THR A 223 15.11 14.01 10.66
N LYS A 224 15.95 14.67 9.86
CA LYS A 224 17.25 14.09 9.45
C LYS A 224 18.23 14.00 10.61
N ASN A 225 18.24 15.00 11.49
CA ASN A 225 19.07 15.02 12.68
C ASN A 225 18.23 14.59 13.89
N PHE A 226 18.72 13.62 14.66
CA PHE A 226 18.09 13.17 15.89
C PHE A 226 18.01 14.28 16.94
N GLU A 227 19.00 15.17 17.01
CA GLU A 227 18.99 16.32 17.93
C GLU A 227 17.85 17.30 17.61
N GLU A 228 17.44 17.38 16.34
CA GLU A 228 16.29 18.18 15.91
C GLU A 228 14.94 17.51 16.25
N ARG A 229 14.94 16.22 16.64
CA ARG A 229 13.71 15.54 17.09
C ARG A 229 13.12 16.21 18.32
N ALA A 230 13.95 16.84 19.16
CA ALA A 230 13.48 17.65 20.29
C ALA A 230 12.58 18.82 19.83
N LYS A 231 12.77 19.35 18.61
CA LYS A 231 11.91 20.41 18.06
C LYS A 231 10.51 19.89 17.72
N MET A 232 10.39 18.65 17.26
CA MET A 232 9.08 18.02 17.07
C MET A 232 8.35 17.76 18.39
N MET A 233 9.08 17.68 19.51
CA MET A 233 8.46 17.55 20.83
C MET A 233 7.84 18.86 21.31
N PHE A 234 8.24 20.04 20.79
CA PHE A 234 7.63 21.31 21.23
C PHE A 234 6.15 21.43 20.88
N TYR A 235 5.71 20.73 19.84
CA TYR A 235 4.31 20.67 19.44
C TYR A 235 3.51 19.65 20.23
N CYS A 236 4.13 19.00 21.22
CA CYS A 236 3.59 17.88 21.97
C CYS A 236 3.91 17.95 23.48
N SER A 237 2.93 17.67 24.32
CA SER A 237 3.09 17.56 25.77
C SER A 237 3.44 16.14 26.21
N GLY A 238 3.94 15.98 27.44
CA GLY A 238 4.13 14.66 28.06
C GLY A 238 5.23 13.78 27.46
N GLY A 239 6.21 14.36 26.76
CA GLY A 239 7.32 13.64 26.13
C GLY A 239 6.97 12.98 24.80
N SER A 240 5.80 13.26 24.23
CA SER A 240 5.42 12.84 22.89
C SER A 240 6.11 13.69 21.81
N SER A 241 5.99 13.28 20.54
CA SER A 241 6.62 13.92 19.39
C SER A 241 5.74 13.74 18.16
N LEU A 242 5.83 14.64 17.19
CA LEU A 242 5.19 14.44 15.88
C LEU A 242 5.80 13.26 15.10
N ALA A 243 7.03 12.85 15.42
CA ALA A 243 7.72 11.78 14.73
C ALA A 243 7.10 10.40 14.97
N GLY A 244 6.96 9.62 13.90
CA GLY A 244 6.40 8.28 13.97
C GLY A 244 5.74 7.85 12.66
N GLN A 245 5.15 6.66 12.68
CA GLN A 245 4.37 6.14 11.56
C GLN A 245 2.90 6.51 11.72
N TYR A 246 2.29 6.97 10.64
CA TYR A 246 0.86 7.30 10.55
C TYR A 246 0.25 6.57 9.35
N ILE A 247 -0.86 5.87 9.56
CA ILE A 247 -1.48 4.99 8.55
C ILE A 247 -2.83 5.59 8.14
N LYS A 248 -3.18 5.53 6.85
CA LYS A 248 -4.53 5.87 6.39
C LYS A 248 -5.49 4.80 6.89
N ASN A 249 -6.46 5.17 7.72
CA ASN A 249 -7.36 4.22 8.37
C ASN A 249 -8.85 4.46 8.12
N GLU A 250 -9.17 5.40 7.24
CA GLU A 250 -10.54 5.70 6.86
C GLU A 250 -11.16 4.57 6.03
N VAL A 251 -12.44 4.29 6.31
CA VAL A 251 -13.26 3.34 5.56
C VAL A 251 -14.45 4.08 4.97
N THR A 252 -14.61 3.99 3.65
CA THR A 252 -15.77 4.55 2.94
C THR A 252 -16.48 3.44 2.18
N ALA A 253 -17.59 3.77 1.51
CA ALA A 253 -18.30 2.83 0.65
C ALA A 253 -17.44 2.25 -0.49
N ASN A 254 -16.32 2.90 -0.85
CA ASN A 254 -15.48 2.55 -1.99
C ASN A 254 -13.97 2.55 -1.69
N SER A 255 -13.56 2.70 -0.42
CA SER A 255 -12.15 2.72 -0.04
C SER A 255 -11.88 2.14 1.34
N ILE A 256 -10.67 1.63 1.51
CA ILE A 256 -10.08 1.24 2.79
C ILE A 256 -8.65 1.78 2.86
N GLY A 257 -8.40 2.69 3.81
CA GLY A 257 -7.12 3.38 3.93
C GLY A 257 -6.73 4.05 2.62
N ARG A 258 -5.68 3.52 1.97
CA ARG A 258 -5.19 4.05 0.69
C ARG A 258 -5.78 3.38 -0.56
N PHE A 259 -6.44 2.24 -0.41
CA PHE A 259 -6.93 1.44 -1.53
C PHE A 259 -8.39 1.77 -1.81
N THR A 260 -8.76 1.70 -3.09
CA THR A 260 -10.12 1.99 -3.58
C THR A 260 -10.64 0.83 -4.40
N ASN A 261 -11.94 0.84 -4.68
CA ASN A 261 -12.58 -0.08 -5.60
C ASN A 261 -12.08 0.00 -7.05
N GLN A 262 -11.21 0.97 -7.39
CA GLN A 262 -10.57 1.04 -8.70
C GLN A 262 -9.26 0.25 -8.77
N ASN A 263 -8.68 -0.08 -7.62
CA ASN A 263 -7.42 -0.82 -7.59
C ASN A 263 -7.62 -2.28 -7.97
N THR A 264 -6.69 -2.81 -8.75
CA THR A 264 -6.60 -4.25 -9.00
C THR A 264 -5.88 -4.95 -7.86
N ILE A 265 -6.08 -6.26 -7.73
CA ILE A 265 -5.32 -7.05 -6.75
C ILE A 265 -3.81 -6.95 -7.02
N ALA A 266 -3.39 -7.02 -8.29
CA ALA A 266 -2.00 -6.85 -8.69
C ALA A 266 -1.41 -5.50 -8.26
N GLU A 267 -2.19 -4.41 -8.28
CA GLU A 267 -1.76 -3.11 -7.78
C GLU A 267 -1.59 -3.07 -6.26
N VAL A 268 -2.49 -3.71 -5.52
CA VAL A 268 -2.33 -3.88 -4.06
C VAL A 268 -1.07 -4.68 -3.77
N LEU A 269 -0.89 -5.81 -4.45
CA LEU A 269 0.29 -6.66 -4.29
C LEU A 269 1.57 -5.92 -4.65
N GLN A 270 1.59 -5.11 -5.71
CA GLN A 270 2.77 -4.31 -6.08
C GLN A 270 3.10 -3.23 -5.05
N THR A 271 2.11 -2.75 -4.30
CA THR A 271 2.27 -1.67 -3.33
C THR A 271 2.98 -2.14 -2.05
N LEU A 272 2.79 -3.40 -1.65
CA LEU A 272 3.19 -3.90 -0.34
C LEU A 272 4.39 -4.86 -0.45
N PRO A 273 5.34 -4.82 0.52
CA PRO A 273 6.30 -5.89 0.71
C PRO A 273 5.63 -7.28 0.78
N ASN A 274 6.24 -8.30 0.18
CA ASN A 274 5.67 -9.66 0.18
C ASN A 274 5.47 -10.22 1.60
N ALA A 275 6.30 -9.81 2.57
CA ALA A 275 6.15 -10.24 3.96
C ALA A 275 4.86 -9.77 4.65
N GLN A 276 4.13 -8.82 4.05
CA GLN A 276 2.88 -8.30 4.60
C GLN A 276 1.65 -8.87 3.93
N ILE A 277 1.82 -9.86 3.06
CA ILE A 277 0.74 -10.44 2.27
C ILE A 277 0.75 -11.95 2.47
N GLU A 278 -0.40 -12.51 2.83
CA GLU A 278 -0.61 -13.95 2.82
C GLU A 278 -1.77 -14.27 1.89
N LYS A 279 -1.53 -15.12 0.89
CA LYS A 279 -2.61 -15.67 0.05
C LYS A 279 -3.22 -16.87 0.75
N LYS A 280 -4.54 -16.86 0.93
CA LYS A 280 -5.33 -17.96 1.49
C LYS A 280 -6.47 -18.32 0.55
N ILE A 281 -6.94 -19.56 0.70
CA ILE A 281 -8.23 -19.97 0.14
C ILE A 281 -9.29 -19.61 1.18
N GLY A 282 -10.15 -18.65 0.86
CA GLY A 282 -11.31 -18.29 1.66
C GLY A 282 -12.54 -19.09 1.25
N HIS A 283 -13.51 -19.21 2.16
CA HIS A 283 -14.79 -19.88 1.92
C HIS A 283 -15.96 -18.98 2.31
N GLY A 284 -17.02 -18.99 1.51
CA GLY A 284 -18.25 -18.23 1.76
C GLY A 284 -19.33 -19.03 2.48
N GLU A 285 -20.58 -18.60 2.28
CA GLU A 285 -21.74 -19.24 2.88
C GLU A 285 -22.06 -20.57 2.20
N PHE A 286 -21.88 -20.62 0.87
CA PHE A 286 -22.08 -21.83 0.09
C PHE A 286 -20.75 -22.56 -0.13
N LYS A 287 -20.81 -23.88 -0.32
CA LYS A 287 -19.60 -24.73 -0.41
C LYS A 287 -18.74 -24.37 -1.63
N GLU A 288 -19.37 -23.92 -2.68
CA GLU A 288 -18.82 -23.45 -3.94
C GLU A 288 -18.24 -22.03 -3.88
N ASP A 289 -18.56 -21.26 -2.84
CA ASP A 289 -17.99 -19.93 -2.63
C ASP A 289 -16.54 -20.08 -2.17
N VAL A 290 -15.62 -20.08 -3.14
CA VAL A 290 -14.19 -20.18 -2.91
C VAL A 290 -13.51 -18.89 -3.36
N TYR A 291 -12.67 -18.34 -2.50
CA TYR A 291 -12.05 -17.03 -2.69
C TYR A 291 -10.53 -17.13 -2.69
N ASP A 292 -9.88 -16.34 -3.55
CA ASP A 292 -8.46 -16.03 -3.42
C ASP A 292 -8.31 -14.82 -2.49
N ASP A 293 -8.19 -15.10 -1.19
CA ASP A 293 -8.09 -14.09 -0.14
C ASP A 293 -6.63 -13.63 0.02
N TYR A 294 -6.39 -12.32 -0.15
CA TYR A 294 -5.10 -11.70 0.09
C TYR A 294 -5.14 -10.94 1.40
N GLN A 295 -4.70 -11.59 2.48
CA GLN A 295 -4.69 -11.01 3.81
C GLN A 295 -3.49 -10.08 3.98
N ILE A 296 -3.76 -8.84 4.38
CA ILE A 296 -2.77 -7.78 4.56
C ILE A 296 -2.46 -7.60 6.04
N PHE A 297 -1.16 -7.54 6.35
CA PHE A 297 -0.64 -7.42 7.72
C PHE A 297 0.10 -6.10 7.94
N GLY A 298 0.02 -5.60 9.17
CA GLY A 298 0.85 -4.50 9.63
C GLY A 298 2.30 -4.95 9.86
N THR A 299 3.16 -3.99 10.20
CA THR A 299 4.60 -4.23 10.44
C THR A 299 4.89 -5.12 11.65
N ASN A 300 3.93 -5.29 12.56
CA ASN A 300 4.03 -6.20 13.72
C ASN A 300 3.25 -7.51 13.50
N SER A 301 3.00 -7.87 12.23
CA SER A 301 2.28 -9.10 11.83
C SER A 301 0.84 -9.20 12.33
N GLN A 302 0.23 -8.07 12.72
CA GLN A 302 -1.19 -8.01 13.06
C GLN A 302 -2.05 -7.94 11.79
N PRO A 303 -3.15 -8.70 11.69
CA PRO A 303 -4.01 -8.67 10.52
C PRO A 303 -4.78 -7.34 10.45
N LEU A 304 -4.75 -6.69 9.28
CA LEU A 304 -5.42 -5.41 9.05
C LEU A 304 -6.74 -5.61 8.31
N PHE A 305 -6.66 -6.13 7.09
CA PHE A 305 -7.81 -6.42 6.24
C PHE A 305 -7.43 -7.48 5.20
N THR A 306 -8.43 -8.12 4.60
CA THR A 306 -8.27 -9.01 3.43
C THR A 306 -8.91 -8.33 2.23
N VAL A 307 -8.23 -8.35 1.08
CA VAL A 307 -8.83 -7.99 -0.21
C VAL A 307 -9.03 -9.25 -1.05
N THR A 308 -10.15 -9.32 -1.76
CA THR A 308 -10.51 -10.48 -2.60
C THR A 308 -10.98 -9.98 -3.97
N PRO A 309 -10.50 -10.55 -5.09
CA PRO A 309 -11.12 -10.36 -6.40
C PRO A 309 -12.48 -11.08 -6.45
N LYS A 310 -13.22 -10.90 -7.54
CA LYS A 310 -14.50 -11.61 -7.73
C LYS A 310 -14.24 -13.07 -8.11
N ASP A 311 -13.47 -13.28 -9.19
CA ASP A 311 -13.11 -14.62 -9.67
C ASP A 311 -11.73 -15.02 -9.13
N THR A 312 -11.50 -16.31 -8.89
CA THR A 312 -10.20 -16.82 -8.41
C THR A 312 -9.15 -16.83 -9.52
N ALA A 313 -7.88 -16.89 -9.15
CA ALA A 313 -6.71 -17.00 -10.02
C ALA A 313 -6.50 -15.82 -11.00
N ASP A 314 -7.20 -14.70 -10.86
CA ASP A 314 -6.96 -13.50 -11.66
C ASP A 314 -6.77 -12.25 -10.78
N VAL A 315 -5.50 -11.83 -10.67
CA VAL A 315 -5.07 -10.65 -9.91
C VAL A 315 -5.29 -9.34 -10.66
N HIS A 316 -5.68 -9.36 -11.94
CA HIS A 316 -5.94 -8.15 -12.73
C HIS A 316 -7.35 -7.60 -12.51
N GLN A 317 -8.23 -8.38 -11.88
CA GLN A 317 -9.51 -7.92 -11.41
C GLN A 317 -9.37 -6.84 -10.34
N LYS A 318 -10.36 -5.95 -10.30
CA LYS A 318 -10.54 -4.99 -9.22
C LYS A 318 -10.89 -5.70 -7.93
N ILE A 319 -10.58 -5.06 -6.81
CA ILE A 319 -11.02 -5.52 -5.50
C ILE A 319 -12.56 -5.58 -5.50
N ASN A 320 -13.10 -6.75 -5.19
CA ASN A 320 -14.54 -6.99 -5.11
C ASN A 320 -15.04 -7.04 -3.66
N ARG A 321 -14.21 -7.55 -2.75
CA ARG A 321 -14.55 -7.71 -1.35
C ARG A 321 -13.40 -7.26 -0.46
N VAL A 322 -13.75 -6.60 0.64
CA VAL A 322 -12.80 -6.24 1.70
C VAL A 322 -13.34 -6.73 3.03
N LEU A 323 -12.60 -7.60 3.72
CA LEU A 323 -12.91 -8.02 5.10
C LEU A 323 -11.99 -7.26 6.06
N ILE A 324 -12.57 -6.56 7.05
CA ILE A 324 -11.84 -5.72 8.00
C ILE A 324 -11.59 -6.48 9.31
N HIS A 325 -10.33 -6.62 9.72
CA HIS A 325 -9.94 -7.44 10.88
C HIS A 325 -9.71 -6.65 12.16
N THR A 326 -9.42 -5.34 12.06
CA THR A 326 -9.02 -4.51 13.20
C THR A 326 -9.93 -3.30 13.39
N PRO A 327 -10.21 -2.87 14.64
CA PRO A 327 -10.98 -1.67 14.92
C PRO A 327 -10.24 -0.38 14.51
N PHE A 328 -8.95 -0.47 14.17
CA PHE A 328 -8.15 0.65 13.70
C PHE A 328 -8.74 1.28 12.42
N PHE A 329 -9.23 0.45 11.50
CA PHE A 329 -9.95 0.90 10.30
C PHE A 329 -11.41 1.17 10.64
N ARG A 330 -11.86 2.39 10.34
CA ARG A 330 -13.20 2.84 10.73
C ARG A 330 -13.78 3.87 9.78
N THR A 331 -15.10 3.92 9.78
CA THR A 331 -15.86 4.94 9.03
C THR A 331 -15.73 6.31 9.69
N ASP A 332 -16.11 7.37 8.95
CA ASP A 332 -16.26 8.72 9.47
C ASP A 332 -17.23 8.81 10.66
N LYS A 333 -18.26 7.95 10.68
CA LYS A 333 -19.20 7.76 11.80
C LYS A 333 -18.67 6.83 12.91
N GLY A 334 -17.43 6.38 12.85
CA GLY A 334 -16.75 5.61 13.90
C GLY A 334 -17.02 4.09 13.90
N ILE A 335 -17.85 3.58 12.99
CA ILE A 335 -18.11 2.13 12.87
C ILE A 335 -16.85 1.37 12.44
N ASN A 336 -16.58 0.26 13.12
CA ASN A 336 -15.38 -0.57 12.96
C ASN A 336 -15.66 -2.05 13.31
N SER A 337 -14.65 -2.92 13.25
CA SER A 337 -14.83 -4.38 13.45
C SER A 337 -15.24 -4.81 14.87
N LYS A 338 -15.23 -3.89 15.85
CA LYS A 338 -15.73 -4.12 17.23
C LYS A 338 -17.03 -3.39 17.52
N SER A 339 -17.69 -2.81 16.52
CA SER A 339 -18.99 -2.14 16.70
C SER A 339 -20.10 -3.12 17.08
N THR A 340 -21.13 -2.59 17.74
CA THR A 340 -22.34 -3.32 18.13
C THR A 340 -23.50 -3.05 17.17
N TYR A 341 -24.54 -3.87 17.26
CA TYR A 341 -25.81 -3.61 16.57
C TYR A 341 -26.34 -2.20 16.83
N GLY A 342 -26.30 -1.75 18.10
CA GLY A 342 -26.72 -0.42 18.51
C GLY A 342 -25.88 0.68 17.88
N ASP A 343 -24.54 0.53 17.83
CA ASP A 343 -23.66 1.48 17.16
C ASP A 343 -24.04 1.64 15.68
N ILE A 344 -24.24 0.51 14.98
CA ILE A 344 -24.56 0.49 13.54
C ILE A 344 -25.94 1.11 13.29
N LYS A 345 -26.95 0.73 14.07
CA LYS A 345 -28.31 1.26 13.97
C LYS A 345 -28.38 2.77 14.20
N ASN A 346 -27.52 3.29 15.08
CA ASN A 346 -27.42 4.73 15.34
C ASN A 346 -26.68 5.48 14.22
N ALA A 347 -25.67 4.86 13.60
CA ALA A 347 -24.84 5.50 12.58
C ALA A 347 -25.42 5.41 11.16
N TYR A 348 -26.13 4.33 10.84
CA TYR A 348 -26.57 4.01 9.48
C TYR A 348 -27.97 3.41 9.43
N THR A 349 -28.64 3.60 8.30
CA THR A 349 -29.89 2.89 8.00
C THR A 349 -29.57 1.45 7.59
N ILE A 350 -29.97 0.49 8.40
CA ILE A 350 -29.93 -0.93 8.05
C ILE A 350 -31.02 -1.19 7.02
N THR A 351 -30.62 -1.47 5.78
CA THR A 351 -31.55 -1.60 4.65
C THR A 351 -32.26 -2.95 4.65
N LYS A 352 -31.57 -4.00 5.11
CA LYS A 352 -32.11 -5.36 5.20
C LYS A 352 -31.34 -6.15 6.25
N ILE A 353 -32.00 -7.12 6.88
CA ILE A 353 -31.38 -8.12 7.73
C ILE A 353 -31.68 -9.49 7.14
N GLU A 354 -30.65 -10.27 6.81
CA GLU A 354 -30.78 -11.60 6.21
C GLU A 354 -30.18 -12.67 7.14
N PRO A 355 -30.87 -13.80 7.38
CA PRO A 355 -30.25 -14.92 8.06
C PRO A 355 -29.30 -15.66 7.11
N THR A 356 -28.15 -16.08 7.62
CA THR A 356 -27.28 -17.09 7.00
C THR A 356 -27.34 -18.37 7.83
N ARG A 357 -26.44 -19.34 7.64
CA ARG A 357 -26.40 -20.57 8.43
C ARG A 357 -26.20 -20.28 9.92
N GLU A 358 -25.15 -19.54 10.27
CA GLU A 358 -24.74 -19.30 11.66
C GLU A 358 -24.95 -17.85 12.14
N HIS A 359 -25.28 -16.92 11.25
CA HIS A 359 -25.36 -15.49 11.55
C HIS A 359 -26.68 -14.86 11.07
N ILE A 360 -26.93 -13.64 11.52
CA ILE A 360 -27.71 -12.66 10.76
C ILE A 360 -26.74 -11.64 10.15
N VAL A 361 -27.07 -11.12 8.97
CA VAL A 361 -26.26 -10.14 8.23
C VAL A 361 -27.07 -8.86 8.10
N LEU A 362 -26.56 -7.79 8.70
CA LEU A 362 -27.07 -6.44 8.57
C LEU A 362 -26.49 -5.81 7.30
N ILE A 363 -27.35 -5.45 6.35
CA ILE A 363 -26.96 -4.87 5.06
C ILE A 363 -27.13 -3.35 5.14
N VAL A 364 -26.04 -2.62 4.91
CA VAL A 364 -26.00 -1.15 4.89
C VAL A 364 -25.59 -0.70 3.50
N ASN A 365 -26.58 -0.42 2.64
CA ASN A 365 -26.34 -0.08 1.23
C ASN A 365 -25.57 1.24 1.05
N GLU A 366 -25.75 2.23 1.93
CA GLU A 366 -24.99 3.50 1.92
C GLU A 366 -23.48 3.26 1.93
N MET A 367 -23.03 2.23 2.65
CA MET A 367 -21.64 1.87 2.81
C MET A 367 -21.19 0.70 1.93
N ASN A 368 -22.10 0.15 1.11
CA ASN A 368 -21.91 -1.16 0.48
C ASN A 368 -21.39 -2.22 1.48
N ALA A 369 -21.90 -2.21 2.71
CA ALA A 369 -21.33 -2.96 3.81
C ALA A 369 -22.29 -4.02 4.35
N ASN A 370 -21.73 -5.16 4.73
CA ASN A 370 -22.39 -6.21 5.46
C ASN A 370 -21.73 -6.36 6.83
N PHE A 371 -22.54 -6.42 7.87
CA PHE A 371 -22.11 -6.69 9.23
C PHE A 371 -22.77 -7.97 9.73
N SER A 372 -21.98 -8.93 10.21
CA SER A 372 -22.53 -10.20 10.71
C SER A 372 -22.62 -10.20 12.24
N ILE A 373 -23.67 -10.82 12.76
CA ILE A 373 -23.86 -11.11 14.19
C ILE A 373 -24.24 -12.58 14.32
N ALA A 374 -23.44 -13.35 15.07
CA ALA A 374 -23.74 -14.74 15.37
C ALA A 374 -25.14 -14.92 15.99
N LYS A 375 -25.89 -15.91 15.50
CA LYS A 375 -27.24 -16.22 16.00
C LYS A 375 -27.26 -16.59 17.49
N THR A 376 -26.15 -17.08 18.02
CA THR A 376 -25.97 -17.39 19.45
C THR A 376 -26.05 -16.16 20.35
N LYS A 377 -25.93 -14.94 19.79
CA LYS A 377 -26.10 -13.67 20.52
C LYS A 377 -27.53 -13.14 20.50
N LEU A 378 -28.44 -13.80 19.77
CA LEU A 378 -29.83 -13.34 19.60
C LEU A 378 -30.73 -13.91 20.69
N GLN A 379 -31.80 -13.19 21.00
CA GLN A 379 -32.81 -13.65 21.95
C GLN A 379 -33.77 -14.67 21.30
N GLU A 380 -34.45 -15.46 22.12
CA GLU A 380 -35.50 -16.36 21.65
C GLU A 380 -36.59 -15.60 20.88
N GLY A 381 -37.08 -16.19 19.79
CA GLY A 381 -38.05 -15.58 18.88
C GLY A 381 -37.45 -14.57 17.89
N TRP A 382 -36.13 -14.58 17.67
CA TRP A 382 -35.48 -13.72 16.69
C TRP A 382 -35.91 -13.97 15.24
N TRP A 383 -36.44 -15.16 14.92
CA TRP A 383 -36.90 -15.51 13.59
C TRP A 383 -38.42 -15.64 13.56
N ASN A 384 -39.05 -14.96 12.60
CA ASN A 384 -40.47 -15.12 12.32
C ASN A 384 -40.66 -16.06 11.12
N GLU A 385 -41.21 -17.25 11.40
CA GLU A 385 -41.44 -18.28 10.37
C GLU A 385 -42.53 -17.92 9.35
N GLU A 386 -43.50 -17.06 9.72
CA GLU A 386 -44.59 -16.66 8.84
C GLU A 386 -44.14 -15.61 7.84
N THR A 387 -43.45 -14.58 8.32
CA THR A 387 -42.97 -13.46 7.48
C THR A 387 -41.60 -13.72 6.87
N LYS A 388 -40.91 -14.80 7.28
CA LYS A 388 -39.54 -15.13 6.87
C LYS A 388 -38.58 -13.96 7.09
N SER A 389 -38.68 -13.33 8.26
CA SER A 389 -37.89 -12.15 8.61
C SER A 389 -37.31 -12.22 10.02
N VAL A 390 -36.23 -11.48 10.24
CA VAL A 390 -35.63 -11.30 11.57
C VAL A 390 -36.46 -10.29 12.37
N ASN A 391 -36.74 -10.61 13.62
CA ASN A 391 -37.31 -9.71 14.60
C ASN A 391 -36.20 -8.84 15.21
N GLU A 392 -36.15 -7.57 14.82
CA GLU A 392 -35.13 -6.62 15.29
C GLU A 392 -35.13 -6.41 16.81
N ASP A 393 -36.29 -6.50 17.47
CA ASP A 393 -36.39 -6.32 18.93
C ASP A 393 -35.70 -7.44 19.71
N LYS A 394 -35.35 -8.54 19.03
CA LYS A 394 -34.64 -9.70 19.59
C LYS A 394 -33.14 -9.67 19.32
N ILE A 395 -32.63 -8.59 18.73
CA ILE A 395 -31.20 -8.34 18.56
C ILE A 395 -30.75 -7.43 19.69
N PRO A 396 -29.93 -7.90 20.67
CA PRO A 396 -29.43 -7.05 21.74
C PRO A 396 -28.63 -5.86 21.18
N VAL A 397 -28.83 -4.67 21.76
CA VAL A 397 -28.15 -3.45 21.29
C VAL A 397 -26.63 -3.53 21.44
N ASP A 398 -26.15 -4.29 22.42
CA ASP A 398 -24.73 -4.53 22.70
C ASP A 398 -24.17 -5.76 21.97
N ALA A 399 -24.97 -6.42 21.12
CA ALA A 399 -24.50 -7.55 20.31
C ALA A 399 -23.40 -7.07 19.35
N GLN A 400 -22.15 -7.41 19.67
CA GLN A 400 -20.99 -7.08 18.84
C GLN A 400 -21.02 -7.85 17.52
N VAL A 401 -20.65 -7.17 16.44
CA VAL A 401 -20.40 -7.83 15.15
C VAL A 401 -19.17 -8.72 15.23
N ASP A 402 -19.17 -9.79 14.45
CA ASP A 402 -18.03 -10.70 14.26
C ASP A 402 -17.39 -10.55 12.87
N SER A 403 -18.09 -9.92 11.94
CA SER A 403 -17.58 -9.64 10.59
C SER A 403 -18.03 -8.26 10.11
N PHE A 404 -17.11 -7.54 9.47
CA PHE A 404 -17.37 -6.30 8.75
C PHE A 404 -16.77 -6.42 7.34
N ILE A 405 -17.65 -6.54 6.35
CA ILE A 405 -17.29 -6.73 4.94
C ILE A 405 -17.79 -5.56 4.11
N LEU A 406 -16.94 -5.01 3.25
CA LEU A 406 -17.34 -4.13 2.15
C LEU A 406 -17.46 -4.94 0.87
N TRP A 407 -18.49 -4.65 0.08
CA TRP A 407 -18.78 -5.27 -1.21
C TRP A 407 -18.71 -4.23 -2.32
N TRP A 408 -17.66 -4.29 -3.13
CA TRP A 408 -17.47 -3.39 -4.25
C TRP A 408 -17.90 -4.07 -5.54
N LYS A 409 -19.05 -3.64 -6.05
CA LYS A 409 -19.54 -4.12 -7.35
C LYS A 409 -18.69 -3.51 -8.45
N GLU A 410 -18.36 -4.31 -9.46
CA GLU A 410 -17.93 -3.74 -10.72
C GLU A 410 -19.06 -2.89 -11.29
N ALA A 411 -18.74 -1.68 -11.75
CA ALA A 411 -19.70 -0.90 -12.53
C ALA A 411 -20.15 -1.79 -13.70
N LYS A 412 -21.46 -2.00 -13.85
CA LYS A 412 -22.01 -2.66 -15.03
C LYS A 412 -21.54 -1.83 -16.23
N LYS A 413 -20.71 -2.44 -17.09
CA LYS A 413 -20.27 -1.85 -18.36
C LYS A 413 -21.46 -1.63 -19.28
#